data_AF-A0A814W7D7-F1
#
_entry.id   AF-A0A814W7D7-F1
#
_cell.length_a   1.000
_cell.length_b   1.000
_cell.length_c   1.000
_cell.angle_alpha   90.00
_cell.angle_beta   90.00
_cell.angle_gamma   90.00
#
_symmetry.space_group_name_H-M   'P 1'
#
loop_
_entity.id
_entity.type
_entity.pdbx_description
1 polymer ?
#
loop_
_entity_poly.entity_id
_entity_poly.type
_entity_poly.pdbx_seq_one_letter_code
_entity_poly.pdbx_strand_id
1 'polypeptide(L)'
;MKTVFQSPPAYTFGTRHKAYGLDHTPAPNAYGLPGMLGKTVQSVKKQAPIYSMTGRSKIGGFDEDLQRTPGPGTYTVTKPGIYKSEPPHYSMIARNEMPGDSTQKPGPGKYSPEKVWLHKQQAPGYSFGIRHSMYEAPLIVEVKD
;
A
#
# COMPACT_ATOMS: atom_id res chain seq x y z
N MET A 1 -28.80 -103.99 63.69
CA MET A 1 -27.64 -103.11 63.42
C MET A 1 -27.61 -102.77 61.94
N LYS A 2 -28.10 -101.58 61.54
CA LYS A 2 -27.91 -101.03 60.19
C LYS A 2 -26.69 -100.12 60.28
N THR A 3 -25.60 -100.48 59.63
CA THR A 3 -24.41 -99.64 59.52
C THR A 3 -24.76 -98.44 58.65
N VAL A 4 -24.91 -97.27 59.28
CA VAL A 4 -25.05 -95.98 58.59
C VAL A 4 -23.68 -95.66 58.01
N PHE A 5 -23.44 -96.03 56.76
CA PHE A 5 -22.26 -95.55 56.05
C PHE A 5 -22.42 -94.04 55.88
N GLN A 6 -21.54 -93.29 56.54
CA GLN A 6 -21.43 -91.85 56.43
C GLN A 6 -20.85 -91.55 55.03
N SER A 7 -21.69 -91.06 54.11
CA SER A 7 -21.16 -90.63 52.81
C SER A 7 -20.23 -89.43 53.03
N PRO A 8 -19.05 -89.40 52.37
CA PRO A 8 -18.15 -88.26 52.47
C PRO A 8 -18.82 -87.00 51.89
N PRO A 9 -18.41 -85.80 52.36
CA PRO A 9 -19.01 -84.54 51.91
C PRO A 9 -18.87 -84.36 50.39
N ALA A 10 -20.00 -84.09 49.72
CA ALA A 10 -20.02 -83.75 48.30
C ALA A 10 -19.72 -82.25 48.14
N TYR A 11 -18.51 -81.91 47.70
CA TYR A 11 -18.14 -80.54 47.37
C TYR A 11 -18.58 -80.20 45.95
N THR A 12 -19.43 -79.19 45.81
CA THR A 12 -19.77 -78.61 44.51
C THR A 12 -18.59 -77.78 43.99
N PHE A 13 -17.89 -78.28 42.98
CA PHE A 13 -16.87 -77.48 42.28
C PHE A 13 -17.56 -76.48 41.37
N GLY A 14 -17.60 -75.23 41.84
CA GLY A 14 -17.59 -74.05 40.98
C GLY A 14 -18.94 -73.39 40.78
N THR A 15 -19.09 -72.20 41.36
CA THR A 15 -19.99 -71.18 40.82
C THR A 15 -19.48 -70.77 39.44
N ARG A 16 -20.38 -70.51 38.46
CA ARG A 16 -19.95 -69.84 37.22
C ARG A 16 -19.47 -68.45 37.59
N HIS A 17 -18.19 -68.16 37.35
CA HIS A 17 -17.72 -66.78 37.31
C HIS A 17 -18.57 -66.05 36.27
N LYS A 18 -19.14 -64.89 36.63
CA LYS A 18 -19.74 -64.00 35.62
C LYS A 18 -18.66 -63.80 34.57
N ALA A 19 -18.97 -64.08 33.31
CA ALA A 19 -18.08 -63.72 32.20
C ALA A 19 -17.73 -62.25 32.41
N TYR A 20 -16.45 -61.97 32.64
CA TYR A 20 -15.98 -60.61 32.86
C TYR A 20 -16.55 -59.76 31.73
N GLY A 21 -17.27 -58.72 32.12
CA GLY A 21 -17.98 -57.88 31.18
C GLY A 21 -17.01 -57.31 30.17
N LEU A 22 -17.42 -57.39 28.90
CA LEU A 22 -17.11 -56.41 27.87
C LEU A 22 -15.65 -55.94 27.94
N ASP A 23 -14.70 -56.82 27.62
CA ASP A 23 -13.43 -56.31 27.12
C ASP A 23 -13.80 -55.46 25.90
N HIS A 24 -13.85 -54.14 26.10
CA HIS A 24 -14.07 -53.15 25.06
C HIS A 24 -12.77 -53.02 24.24
N THR A 25 -12.17 -54.17 23.94
CA THR A 25 -11.02 -54.34 23.09
C THR A 25 -11.57 -54.26 21.67
N PRO A 26 -11.22 -53.20 20.92
CA PRO A 26 -11.64 -53.11 19.53
C PRO A 26 -11.16 -54.35 18.79
N ALA A 27 -11.97 -54.83 17.83
CA ALA A 27 -11.55 -55.90 16.94
C ALA A 27 -10.19 -55.55 16.27
N PRO A 28 -9.40 -56.54 15.82
CA PRO A 28 -8.07 -56.27 15.23
C PRO A 28 -8.08 -55.24 14.09
N ASN A 29 -9.19 -55.12 13.37
CA ASN A 29 -9.42 -54.15 12.29
C ASN A 29 -10.00 -52.80 12.76
N ALA A 30 -10.30 -52.61 14.04
CA ALA A 30 -10.87 -51.40 14.60
C ALA A 30 -9.81 -50.44 15.19
N TYR A 31 -8.52 -50.79 15.13
CA TYR A 31 -7.44 -49.85 15.39
C TYR A 31 -7.20 -48.95 14.17
N GLY A 32 -7.74 -47.73 14.21
CA GLY A 32 -7.37 -46.67 13.27
C GLY A 32 -6.24 -45.82 13.84
N LEU A 33 -5.14 -45.66 13.10
CA LEU A 33 -4.17 -44.62 13.41
C LEU A 33 -4.76 -43.26 12.99
N PRO A 34 -4.71 -42.21 13.83
CA PRO A 34 -5.07 -40.87 13.42
C PRO A 34 -4.12 -40.40 12.31
N GLY A 35 -4.67 -39.68 11.33
CA GLY A 35 -3.90 -39.17 10.20
C GLY A 35 -2.69 -38.37 10.68
N MET A 36 -1.51 -38.72 10.19
CA MET A 36 -0.24 -38.07 10.55
C MET A 36 0.14 -36.93 9.59
N LEU A 37 -0.74 -36.54 8.67
CA LEU A 37 -0.49 -35.46 7.72
C LEU A 37 -0.55 -34.11 8.44
N GLY A 38 0.56 -33.38 8.41
CA GLY A 38 0.73 -32.18 9.21
C GLY A 38 1.14 -32.55 10.64
N LYS A 39 0.26 -32.38 11.62
CA LYS A 39 0.62 -32.48 13.03
C LYS A 39 0.48 -33.91 13.56
N THR A 40 1.53 -34.44 14.17
CA THR A 40 1.46 -35.73 14.87
C THR A 40 0.78 -35.57 16.23
N VAL A 41 -0.39 -36.20 16.42
CA VAL A 41 -1.18 -36.13 17.67
C VAL A 41 -0.76 -37.21 18.69
N GLN A 42 -0.19 -38.34 18.25
CA GLN A 42 0.10 -39.50 19.11
C GLN A 42 1.52 -39.56 19.68
N SER A 43 2.44 -38.71 19.23
CA SER A 43 3.82 -38.71 19.71
C SER A 43 3.99 -37.75 20.87
N VAL A 44 4.55 -38.24 21.97
CA VAL A 44 4.96 -37.42 23.14
C VAL A 44 6.20 -36.56 22.80
N LYS A 45 6.89 -36.84 21.69
CA LYS A 45 8.06 -36.08 21.24
C LYS A 45 7.63 -34.78 20.56
N LYS A 46 8.34 -33.68 20.88
CA LYS A 46 8.15 -32.39 20.20
C LYS A 46 8.39 -32.56 18.68
N GLN A 47 7.43 -32.13 17.87
CA GLN A 47 7.54 -32.14 16.42
C GLN A 47 8.29 -30.89 15.93
N ALA A 48 9.09 -31.05 14.87
CA ALA A 48 9.70 -29.91 14.17
C ALA A 48 8.60 -29.03 13.53
N PRO A 49 8.83 -27.72 13.37
CA PRO A 49 7.87 -26.84 12.72
C PRO A 49 7.62 -27.28 11.27
N ILE A 50 6.35 -27.21 10.86
CA ILE A 50 5.91 -27.55 9.50
C ILE A 50 5.61 -26.25 8.79
N TYR A 51 6.50 -25.89 7.87
CA TYR A 51 6.32 -24.72 7.03
C TYR A 51 5.65 -25.13 5.73
N SER A 52 4.51 -24.55 5.42
CA SER A 52 3.95 -24.57 4.08
C SER A 52 4.39 -23.30 3.35
N MET A 53 4.86 -23.45 2.12
CA MET A 53 4.98 -22.31 1.21
C MET A 53 3.59 -22.07 0.63
N THR A 54 3.00 -20.92 0.93
CA THR A 54 1.80 -20.47 0.22
C THR A 54 2.14 -20.34 -1.28
N GLY A 55 1.20 -20.68 -2.16
CA GLY A 55 1.39 -20.53 -3.60
C GLY A 55 1.70 -19.07 -4.00
N ARG A 56 2.27 -18.86 -5.20
CA ARG A 56 2.63 -17.54 -5.75
C ARG A 56 1.52 -16.52 -5.44
N SER A 57 1.88 -15.46 -4.71
CA SER A 57 0.96 -14.35 -4.44
C SER A 57 0.57 -13.70 -5.75
N LYS A 58 -0.74 -13.68 -6.04
CA LYS A 58 -1.30 -12.92 -7.17
C LYS A 58 -1.15 -11.41 -6.97
N ILE A 59 -1.03 -10.97 -5.72
CA ILE A 59 -0.96 -9.56 -5.38
C ILE A 59 0.52 -9.17 -5.31
N GLY A 60 0.96 -8.34 -6.26
CA GLY A 60 2.29 -7.71 -6.28
C GLY A 60 3.39 -8.52 -6.98
N GLY A 61 3.03 -9.58 -7.70
CA GLY A 61 3.97 -10.32 -8.56
C GLY A 61 4.41 -9.48 -9.76
N PHE A 62 5.69 -9.58 -10.14
CA PHE A 62 6.24 -8.91 -11.33
C PHE A 62 5.54 -9.37 -12.63
N ASP A 63 4.96 -10.57 -12.60
CA ASP A 63 4.18 -11.20 -13.66
C ASP A 63 2.72 -10.71 -13.74
N GLU A 64 2.13 -10.22 -12.64
CA GLU A 64 0.74 -9.74 -12.61
C GLU A 64 0.63 -8.20 -12.62
N ASP A 65 1.62 -7.47 -12.08
CA ASP A 65 1.63 -6.01 -12.07
C ASP A 65 2.22 -5.44 -13.38
N LEU A 66 1.38 -5.38 -14.42
CA LEU A 66 1.71 -4.80 -15.74
C LEU A 66 2.23 -3.35 -15.66
N GLN A 67 1.97 -2.63 -14.57
CA GLN A 67 2.50 -1.28 -14.37
C GLN A 67 3.98 -1.30 -13.95
N ARG A 68 4.43 -2.36 -13.25
CA ARG A 68 5.83 -2.56 -12.85
C ARG A 68 6.67 -3.25 -13.91
N THR A 69 6.05 -3.93 -14.87
CA THR A 69 6.72 -4.59 -16.00
C THR A 69 6.28 -4.02 -17.34
N PRO A 70 6.66 -2.76 -17.65
CA PRO A 70 6.45 -2.23 -18.99
C PRO A 70 7.10 -3.17 -20.02
N GLY A 71 6.31 -3.59 -21.00
CA GLY A 71 6.80 -4.44 -22.09
C GLY A 71 7.91 -3.79 -22.92
N PRO A 72 8.59 -4.56 -23.78
CA PRO A 72 9.58 -4.01 -24.70
C PRO A 72 8.94 -2.92 -25.57
N GLY A 73 9.49 -1.70 -25.54
CA GLY A 73 8.97 -0.54 -26.26
C GLY A 73 8.02 0.38 -25.48
N THR A 74 7.63 0.02 -24.25
CA THR A 74 6.76 0.87 -23.41
C THR A 74 7.50 2.03 -22.75
N TYR A 75 8.83 1.97 -22.68
CA TYR A 75 9.65 3.08 -22.17
C TYR A 75 9.61 4.28 -23.12
N THR A 76 9.21 5.43 -22.61
CA THR A 76 9.30 6.69 -23.36
C THR A 76 10.73 7.20 -23.35
N VAL A 77 11.26 7.50 -24.53
CA VAL A 77 12.59 8.15 -24.64
C VAL A 77 12.41 9.64 -24.39
N THR A 78 13.19 10.19 -23.46
CA THR A 78 13.22 11.64 -23.22
C THR A 78 13.82 12.37 -24.42
N LYS A 79 13.23 13.52 -24.77
CA LYS A 79 13.73 14.34 -25.88
C LYS A 79 15.19 14.76 -25.60
N PRO A 80 16.12 14.61 -26.56
CA PRO A 80 17.54 14.91 -26.36
C PRO A 80 17.81 16.38 -26.01
N GLY A 81 16.96 17.31 -26.49
CA GLY A 81 17.04 18.74 -26.17
C GLY A 81 16.91 19.10 -24.69
N ILE A 82 16.48 18.16 -23.83
CA ILE A 82 16.36 18.37 -22.38
C ILE A 82 17.74 18.35 -21.69
N TYR A 83 18.67 17.53 -22.18
CA TYR A 83 19.95 17.28 -21.52
C TYR A 83 21.18 17.47 -22.42
N LYS A 84 20.98 17.63 -23.74
CA LYS A 84 22.01 17.90 -24.74
C LYS A 84 21.52 18.94 -25.73
N SER A 85 22.45 19.52 -26.48
CA SER A 85 22.11 20.33 -27.65
C SER A 85 21.35 19.46 -28.66
N GLU A 86 20.18 19.94 -29.07
CA GLU A 86 19.30 19.22 -29.99
C GLU A 86 19.83 19.33 -31.44
N PRO A 87 19.92 18.22 -32.19
CA PRO A 87 20.37 18.27 -33.57
C PRO A 87 19.36 19.01 -34.46
N PRO A 88 19.80 19.52 -35.64
CA PRO A 88 18.90 20.14 -36.59
C PRO A 88 17.82 19.15 -37.07
N HIS A 89 16.58 19.62 -37.11
CA HIS A 89 15.45 18.88 -37.67
C HIS A 89 15.31 19.20 -39.16
N TYR A 90 15.46 18.18 -40.00
CA TYR A 90 15.32 18.29 -41.45
C TYR A 90 13.90 17.90 -41.88
N SER A 91 13.31 18.68 -42.80
CA SER A 91 12.03 18.38 -43.43
C SER A 91 12.17 18.51 -44.95
N MET A 92 11.51 17.63 -45.70
CA MET A 92 11.49 17.69 -47.18
C MET A 92 10.59 18.83 -47.69
N ILE A 93 9.66 19.30 -46.87
CA ILE A 93 8.74 20.41 -47.17
C ILE A 93 9.31 21.69 -46.56
N ALA A 94 9.15 22.80 -47.28
CA ALA A 94 9.48 24.13 -46.79
C ALA A 94 8.67 24.47 -45.52
N ARG A 95 9.37 24.85 -44.46
CA ARG A 95 8.76 25.42 -43.25
C ARG A 95 8.42 26.87 -43.55
N ASN A 96 7.31 27.09 -44.26
CA ASN A 96 6.74 28.42 -44.40
C ASN A 96 6.07 28.75 -43.07
N GLU A 97 6.80 29.43 -42.18
CA GLU A 97 6.12 30.30 -41.22
C GLU A 97 5.31 31.27 -42.08
N MET A 98 3.98 31.26 -41.94
CA MET A 98 3.19 32.31 -42.57
C MET A 98 3.84 33.63 -42.15
N PRO A 99 4.11 34.58 -43.07
CA PRO A 99 4.51 35.93 -42.69
C PRO A 99 3.31 36.57 -42.00
N GLY A 100 3.08 36.15 -40.76
CA GLY A 100 2.14 36.71 -39.84
C GLY A 100 2.76 38.02 -39.36
N ASP A 101 1.91 39.01 -39.24
CA ASP A 101 2.28 40.26 -38.63
C ASP A 101 2.66 40.01 -37.17
N SER A 102 3.97 39.95 -36.88
CA SER A 102 4.50 39.79 -35.53
C SER A 102 4.24 41.03 -34.65
N THR A 103 3.65 42.08 -35.20
CA THR A 103 3.22 43.24 -34.43
C THR A 103 2.07 42.83 -33.53
N GLN A 104 2.31 42.80 -32.22
CA GLN A 104 1.26 42.68 -31.21
C GLN A 104 0.39 43.94 -31.24
N LYS A 105 -0.60 43.98 -32.14
CA LYS A 105 -1.57 45.07 -32.19
C LYS A 105 -2.47 44.95 -30.96
N PRO A 106 -2.42 45.90 -30.02
CA PRO A 106 -3.34 45.86 -28.89
C PRO A 106 -4.78 45.98 -29.41
N GLY A 107 -5.71 45.27 -28.79
CA GLY A 107 -7.13 45.43 -29.08
C GLY A 107 -7.62 46.86 -28.77
N PRO A 108 -8.79 47.28 -29.26
CA PRO A 108 -9.27 48.66 -29.16
C PRO A 108 -9.34 49.21 -27.73
N GLY A 109 -9.55 48.37 -26.71
CA GLY A 109 -9.57 48.77 -25.29
C GLY A 109 -8.21 48.68 -24.55
N LYS A 110 -7.15 48.23 -25.22
CA LYS A 110 -5.81 48.06 -24.61
C LYS A 110 -4.88 49.24 -24.91
N TYR A 111 -5.32 50.19 -25.75
CA TYR A 111 -4.66 51.47 -25.92
C TYR A 111 -4.95 52.37 -24.70
N SER A 112 -3.91 52.82 -24.00
CA SER A 112 -4.02 53.82 -22.91
C SER A 112 -3.32 55.12 -23.32
N PRO A 113 -3.95 55.98 -24.13
CA PRO A 113 -3.34 57.23 -24.60
C PRO A 113 -3.01 58.21 -23.46
N GLU A 114 -3.68 58.06 -22.31
CA GLU A 114 -3.44 58.81 -21.08
C GLU A 114 -2.12 58.44 -20.36
N LYS A 115 -1.49 57.31 -20.72
CA LYS A 115 -0.27 56.76 -20.07
C LYS A 115 0.94 56.89 -20.98
N VAL A 116 1.06 58.00 -21.68
CA VAL A 116 2.09 58.23 -22.67
C VAL A 116 3.11 59.25 -22.15
N TRP A 117 4.01 58.77 -21.30
CA TRP A 117 5.05 59.59 -20.66
C TRP A 117 6.42 59.44 -21.34
N LEU A 118 6.56 58.52 -22.30
CA LEU A 118 7.83 58.28 -23.01
C LEU A 118 8.22 59.41 -23.95
N HIS A 119 7.26 60.11 -24.55
CA HIS A 119 7.51 61.14 -25.56
C HIS A 119 6.76 62.45 -25.30
N LYS A 120 6.04 62.56 -24.18
CA LYS A 120 5.35 63.77 -23.74
C LYS A 120 5.63 64.02 -22.28
N GLN A 121 5.85 65.28 -21.93
CA GLN A 121 5.98 65.68 -20.53
C GLN A 121 4.67 65.46 -19.78
N GLN A 122 4.78 64.95 -18.55
CA GLN A 122 3.64 64.70 -17.70
C GLN A 122 3.01 66.02 -17.24
N ALA A 123 1.67 66.13 -17.37
CA ALA A 123 0.95 67.25 -16.81
C ALA A 123 1.13 67.26 -15.27
N PRO A 124 1.33 68.43 -14.64
CA PRO A 124 1.53 68.52 -13.20
C PRO A 124 0.33 67.95 -12.44
N GLY A 125 0.59 67.01 -11.54
CA GLY A 125 -0.42 66.46 -10.64
C GLY A 125 -0.60 67.37 -9.43
N TYR A 126 -1.81 67.84 -9.20
CA TYR A 126 -2.15 68.66 -8.02
C TYR A 126 -2.87 67.79 -6.99
N SER A 127 -2.40 67.85 -5.74
CA SER A 127 -3.08 67.24 -4.59
C SER A 127 -3.55 68.35 -3.66
N PHE A 128 -4.81 68.33 -3.24
CA PHE A 128 -5.31 69.21 -2.19
C PHE A 128 -5.22 68.49 -0.85
N GLY A 129 -4.36 68.98 0.04
CA GLY A 129 -4.18 68.47 1.39
C GLY A 129 -3.19 69.34 2.18
N ILE A 130 -3.46 69.54 3.47
CA ILE A 130 -2.58 70.28 4.36
C ILE A 130 -1.31 69.44 4.57
N ARG A 131 -0.14 69.94 4.13
CA ARG A 131 1.15 69.34 4.49
C ARG A 131 1.47 69.76 5.92
N HIS A 132 1.24 68.86 6.89
CA HIS A 132 1.79 69.03 8.23
C HIS A 132 3.32 69.00 8.12
N SER A 133 4.00 69.96 8.75
CA SER A 133 5.45 70.17 8.61
C SER A 133 6.26 68.94 8.96
N MET A 134 7.42 68.76 8.31
CA MET A 134 8.34 67.61 8.49
C MET A 134 8.96 67.43 9.89
N TYR A 135 8.66 68.34 10.82
CA TYR A 135 9.12 68.27 12.20
C TYR A 135 7.91 68.09 13.12
N GLU A 136 7.54 66.84 13.36
CA GLU A 136 6.69 66.47 14.48
C GLU A 136 7.58 66.16 15.69
N ALA A 137 7.27 66.74 16.85
CA ALA A 137 8.00 66.46 18.08
C ALA A 137 7.59 65.08 18.62
N PRO A 138 8.54 64.18 18.95
CA PRO A 138 8.20 62.90 19.54
C PRO A 138 7.62 63.12 20.94
N LEU A 139 6.47 62.50 21.22
CA LEU A 139 5.82 62.50 22.52
C LEU A 139 6.66 61.67 23.51
N ILE A 140 7.39 62.35 24.40
CA ILE A 140 8.13 61.69 25.48
C ILE A 140 7.15 61.48 26.64
N VAL A 141 6.71 60.24 26.84
CA VAL A 141 5.93 59.84 28.01
C VAL A 141 6.87 59.14 28.97
N GLU A 142 7.16 59.79 30.10
CA GLU A 142 7.81 59.11 31.23
C GLU A 142 6.78 58.18 31.87
N VAL A 143 6.94 56.88 31.64
CA VAL A 143 6.21 55.84 32.37
C VAL A 143 6.90 55.68 33.72
N LYS A 144 6.24 56.14 34.78
CA LYS A 144 6.56 55.71 36.15
C LYS A 144 6.03 54.29 36.33
N ASP A 145 6.88 53.40 36.81
CA ASP A 145 6.56 52.02 37.16
C ASP A 145 5.30 51.89 38.05
#